data_AF-A0A7X8KSE0-F1
#
_entry.id   AF-A0A7X8KSE0-F1
#
_cell.length_a   1.000
_cell.length_b   1.000
_cell.length_c   1.000
_cell.angle_alpha   90.00
_cell.angle_beta   90.00
_cell.angle_gamma   90.00
#
_symmetry.space_group_name_H-M   'P 1'
#
loop_
_entity.id
_entity.type
_entity.pdbx_description
1 polymer ?
#
loop_
_entity_poly.entity_id
_entity_poly.type
_entity_poly.pdbx_seq_one_letter_code
_entity_poly.pdbx_strand_id
1 'polypeptide(L)'
;MKRLSEVFDATLHAVEKGKEEIFHIYETTKSETQRLEKELTFLNLELSETIKKVDLQHKKEKHMRQKLLEVNKNFQIYNEQQMLDAYSEAKDSQLELKLLQSKELQLRVRRDEIERSLKNLEGTVKQAENLISQISLAISLLRDGITEISQRYSDDQKKEIALRIMKAQEEERRRVAREVHDGP
;
A
#
# COMPACT_ATOMS: atom_id res chain seq x y z
N MET A 1 -25.81 9.22 31.40
CA MET A 1 -25.48 7.95 30.71
C MET A 1 -25.90 7.91 29.26
N LYS A 2 -27.21 8.02 28.90
CA LYS A 2 -27.64 7.92 27.48
C LYS A 2 -26.85 8.80 26.49
N ARG A 3 -26.76 10.12 26.72
CA ARG A 3 -25.97 11.04 25.88
C ARG A 3 -24.48 10.70 25.78
N LEU A 4 -23.89 10.17 26.85
CA LEU A 4 -22.47 9.79 26.86
C LEU A 4 -22.26 8.52 26.03
N SER A 5 -23.16 7.55 26.14
CA SER A 5 -23.18 6.34 25.30
C SER A 5 -23.33 6.70 23.83
N GLU A 6 -24.29 7.57 23.50
CA GLU A 6 -24.54 8.02 22.12
C GLU A 6 -23.29 8.65 21.46
N VAL A 7 -22.57 9.50 22.18
CA VAL A 7 -21.32 10.11 21.69
C VAL A 7 -20.22 9.06 21.53
N PHE A 8 -20.13 8.10 22.44
CA PHE A 8 -19.17 7.01 22.39
C PHE A 8 -19.43 6.08 21.20
N ASP A 9 -20.69 5.68 21.00
CA ASP A 9 -21.12 4.83 19.89
C ASP A 9 -20.86 5.51 18.55
N ALA A 10 -21.13 6.82 18.44
CA ALA A 10 -20.81 7.61 17.26
C ALA A 10 -19.28 7.66 17.00
N THR A 11 -18.48 7.79 18.06
CA THR A 11 -17.01 7.81 17.95
C THR A 11 -16.48 6.44 17.53
N LEU A 12 -16.98 5.36 18.14
CA LEU A 12 -16.62 4.00 17.80
C LEU A 12 -16.97 3.70 16.33
N HIS A 13 -18.16 4.08 15.88
CA HIS A 13 -18.59 3.91 14.51
C HIS A 13 -17.69 4.66 13.51
N ALA A 14 -17.30 5.90 13.84
CA ALA A 14 -16.38 6.68 13.00
C ALA A 14 -14.99 6.01 12.89
N VAL A 15 -14.49 5.44 13.99
CA VAL A 15 -13.21 4.73 14.03
C VAL A 15 -13.28 3.39 13.28
N GLU A 16 -14.38 2.65 13.42
CA GLU A 16 -14.64 1.42 12.66
C GLU A 16 -14.70 1.69 11.16
N LYS A 17 -15.38 2.76 10.74
CA LYS A 17 -15.39 3.19 9.33
C LYS A 17 -13.98 3.54 8.83
N GLY A 18 -13.18 4.24 9.62
CA GLY A 18 -11.79 4.53 9.29
C GLY A 18 -10.96 3.24 9.09
N LYS A 19 -11.21 2.21 9.91
CA LYS A 19 -10.58 0.89 9.75
C LYS A 19 -10.94 0.24 8.41
N GLU A 20 -12.21 0.30 8.01
CA GLU A 20 -12.68 -0.22 6.72
C GLU A 20 -12.03 0.49 5.54
N GLU A 21 -11.92 1.83 5.59
CA GLU A 21 -11.26 2.63 4.56
C GLU A 21 -9.77 2.26 4.43
N ILE A 22 -9.06 2.07 5.55
CA ILE A 22 -7.65 1.64 5.53
C ILE A 22 -7.51 0.21 5.00
N PHE A 23 -8.44 -0.68 5.36
CA PHE A 23 -8.46 -2.04 4.83
C PHE A 23 -8.65 -2.04 3.30
N HIS A 24 -9.56 -1.21 2.78
CA HIS A 24 -9.72 -1.03 1.34
C HIS A 24 -8.45 -0.51 0.67
N ILE A 25 -7.74 0.44 1.29
CA ILE A 25 -6.43 0.91 0.80
C ILE A 25 -5.43 -0.24 0.77
N TYR A 26 -5.35 -1.05 1.84
CA TYR A 26 -4.48 -2.22 1.91
C TYR A 26 -4.76 -3.22 0.77
N GLU A 27 -6.02 -3.61 0.57
CA GLU A 27 -6.40 -4.56 -0.48
C GLU A 27 -6.08 -4.04 -1.88
N THR A 28 -6.43 -2.78 -2.15
CA THR A 28 -6.16 -2.13 -3.44
C THR A 28 -4.65 -2.07 -3.72
N THR A 29 -3.86 -1.66 -2.72
CA THR A 29 -2.39 -1.57 -2.82
C THR A 29 -1.78 -2.95 -3.06
N LYS A 30 -2.27 -3.98 -2.38
CA LYS A 30 -1.80 -5.35 -2.54
C LYS A 30 -2.11 -5.91 -3.93
N SER A 31 -3.33 -5.67 -4.43
CA SER A 31 -3.72 -6.05 -5.79
C SER A 31 -2.84 -5.35 -6.84
N GLU A 32 -2.57 -4.06 -6.64
CA GLU A 32 -1.71 -3.29 -7.53
C GLU A 32 -0.26 -3.77 -7.51
N THR A 33 0.25 -4.13 -6.32
CA THR A 33 1.59 -4.73 -6.16
C THR A 33 1.70 -6.01 -6.98
N GLN A 34 0.73 -6.92 -6.86
CA GLN A 34 0.71 -8.17 -7.63
C GLN A 34 0.62 -7.93 -9.14
N ARG A 35 -0.11 -6.89 -9.57
CA ARG A 35 -0.20 -6.50 -10.98
C ARG A 35 1.16 -6.06 -11.51
N LEU A 36 1.84 -5.18 -10.78
CA LEU A 36 3.16 -4.66 -11.15
C LEU A 36 4.26 -5.73 -11.09
N GLU A 37 4.21 -6.67 -10.15
CA GLU A 37 5.14 -7.82 -10.11
C GLU A 37 5.04 -8.69 -11.37
N LYS A 38 3.81 -8.94 -11.85
CA LYS A 38 3.59 -9.67 -13.10
C LYS A 38 4.09 -8.89 -14.31
N GLU A 39 3.80 -7.58 -14.36
CA GLU A 39 4.29 -6.70 -15.43
C GLU A 39 5.83 -6.67 -15.45
N LEU A 40 6.48 -6.53 -14.29
CA LEU A 40 7.93 -6.54 -14.14
C LEU A 40 8.53 -7.86 -14.63
N THR A 41 7.88 -8.98 -14.33
CA THR A 41 8.33 -10.30 -14.78
C THR A 41 8.34 -10.39 -16.30
N PHE A 42 7.24 -9.98 -16.96
CA PHE A 42 7.16 -9.95 -18.42
C PHE A 42 8.18 -8.99 -19.04
N LEU A 43 8.30 -7.80 -18.47
CA LEU A 43 9.23 -6.77 -18.93
C LEU A 43 10.69 -7.25 -18.84
N ASN A 44 11.05 -7.96 -17.77
CA ASN A 44 12.40 -8.51 -17.60
C ASN A 44 12.72 -9.59 -18.64
N LEU A 45 11.74 -10.41 -19.03
CA LEU A 45 11.89 -11.36 -20.13
C LEU A 45 12.14 -10.63 -21.46
N GLU A 46 11.29 -9.64 -21.79
CA GLU A 46 11.45 -8.84 -23.01
C GLU A 46 12.79 -8.08 -23.05
N LEU A 47 13.20 -7.51 -21.92
CA LEU A 47 14.47 -6.83 -21.77
C LEU A 47 15.64 -7.79 -22.00
N SER A 48 15.61 -8.99 -21.42
CA SER A 48 16.65 -10.00 -21.64
C SER A 48 16.77 -10.41 -23.10
N GLU A 49 15.64 -10.61 -23.79
CA GLU A 49 15.64 -10.90 -25.22
C GLU A 49 16.17 -9.72 -26.06
N THR A 50 15.80 -8.50 -25.69
CA THR A 50 16.23 -7.29 -26.40
C THR A 50 17.74 -7.07 -26.24
N ILE A 51 18.30 -7.28 -25.05
CA ILE A 51 19.75 -7.24 -24.80
C ILE A 51 20.48 -8.24 -25.71
N LYS A 52 19.99 -9.48 -25.79
CA LYS A 52 20.58 -10.50 -26.69
C LYS A 52 20.56 -10.08 -28.16
N LYS A 53 19.46 -9.44 -28.61
CA LYS A 53 19.34 -8.90 -29.96
C LYS A 53 20.33 -7.76 -30.21
N VAL A 54 20.49 -6.85 -29.24
CA VAL A 54 21.49 -5.76 -29.30
C VAL A 54 22.90 -6.33 -29.41
N ASP A 55 23.26 -7.32 -28.59
CA ASP A 55 24.60 -7.94 -28.61
C ASP A 55 24.89 -8.61 -29.96
N LEU A 56 23.92 -9.34 -30.51
CA LEU A 56 24.04 -9.97 -31.82
C LEU A 56 24.18 -8.91 -32.93
N GLN A 57 23.33 -7.89 -32.91
CA GLN A 57 23.35 -6.84 -33.92
C GLN A 57 24.63 -6.01 -33.84
N HIS A 58 25.18 -5.78 -32.65
CA HIS A 58 26.45 -5.09 -32.47
C HIS A 58 27.61 -5.86 -33.13
N LYS A 59 27.61 -7.21 -33.04
CA LYS A 59 28.60 -8.04 -33.76
C LYS A 59 28.44 -7.93 -35.28
N LYS A 60 27.19 -7.92 -35.77
CA LYS A 60 26.88 -7.77 -37.21
C LYS A 60 27.31 -6.39 -37.73
N GLU A 61 26.97 -5.31 -37.03
CA GLU A 61 27.34 -3.94 -37.38
C GLU A 61 28.86 -3.81 -37.46
N LYS A 62 29.58 -4.35 -36.48
CA LYS A 62 31.05 -4.33 -36.47
C LYS A 62 31.63 -5.02 -37.71
N HIS A 63 31.05 -6.14 -38.13
CA HIS A 63 31.49 -6.86 -39.33
C HIS A 63 31.18 -6.06 -40.61
N MET A 64 29.98 -5.50 -40.74
CA MET A 64 29.62 -4.67 -41.90
C MET A 64 30.49 -3.42 -42.00
N ARG A 65 30.81 -2.80 -40.86
CA ARG A 65 31.74 -1.69 -40.79
C ARG A 65 33.16 -2.07 -41.23
N GLN A 66 33.63 -3.27 -40.86
CA GLN A 66 34.93 -3.79 -41.33
C GLN A 66 34.94 -4.03 -42.85
N LYS A 67 33.87 -4.64 -43.38
CA LYS A 67 33.69 -4.84 -44.84
C LYS A 67 33.72 -3.51 -45.58
N LEU A 68 32.99 -2.50 -45.09
CA LEU A 68 32.98 -1.16 -45.68
C LEU A 68 34.39 -0.52 -45.66
N LEU A 69 35.15 -0.69 -44.58
CA LEU A 69 36.53 -0.19 -44.50
C LEU A 69 37.47 -0.89 -45.48
N GLU A 70 37.31 -2.19 -45.69
CA GLU A 70 38.09 -2.96 -46.66
C GLU A 70 37.79 -2.51 -48.10
N VAL A 71 36.51 -2.39 -48.44
CA VAL A 71 36.07 -1.93 -49.76
C VAL A 71 36.57 -0.51 -50.05
N ASN A 72 36.50 0.40 -49.06
CA ASN A 72 37.05 1.75 -49.19
C ASN A 72 38.57 1.77 -49.36
N LYS A 73 39.32 0.90 -48.67
CA LYS A 73 40.78 0.82 -48.81
C LYS A 73 41.19 0.29 -50.19
N ASN A 74 40.44 -0.67 -50.71
CA ASN A 74 40.73 -1.38 -51.95
C ASN A 74 39.85 -0.88 -53.11
N PHE A 75 39.53 0.42 -53.14
CA PHE A 75 38.56 1.00 -54.07
C PHE A 75 38.89 0.80 -55.57
N GLN A 76 40.15 0.52 -55.91
CA GLN A 76 40.54 0.21 -57.28
C GLN A 76 40.15 -1.21 -57.73
N ILE A 77 39.86 -2.09 -56.78
CA ILE A 77 39.51 -3.51 -57.02
C ILE A 77 38.00 -3.71 -57.11
N TYR A 78 37.23 -2.92 -56.36
CA TYR A 78 35.77 -3.01 -56.31
C TYR A 78 35.11 -2.07 -57.33
N ASN A 79 34.00 -2.50 -57.91
CA ASN A 79 33.19 -1.64 -58.76
C ASN A 79 32.23 -0.76 -57.94
N GLU A 80 31.64 0.25 -58.59
CA GLU A 80 30.74 1.21 -57.95
C GLU A 80 29.57 0.53 -57.23
N GLN A 81 28.95 -0.47 -57.85
CA GLN A 81 27.84 -1.21 -57.25
C GLN A 81 28.25 -1.90 -55.95
N GLN A 82 29.41 -2.57 -55.93
CA GLN A 82 29.93 -3.25 -54.74
C GLN A 82 30.25 -2.25 -53.60
N MET A 83 30.71 -1.04 -53.93
CA MET A 83 30.91 0.01 -52.93
C MET A 83 29.60 0.52 -52.35
N LEU A 84 28.60 0.76 -53.21
CA LEU A 84 27.27 1.19 -52.80
C LEU A 84 26.60 0.14 -51.91
N ASP A 85 26.68 -1.14 -52.28
CA ASP A 85 26.12 -2.25 -51.51
C ASP A 85 26.76 -2.33 -50.11
N ALA A 86 28.09 -2.27 -50.03
CA ALA A 86 28.80 -2.29 -48.75
C ALA A 86 28.44 -1.09 -47.85
N TYR A 87 28.24 0.08 -48.45
CA TYR A 87 27.79 1.27 -47.71
C TYR A 87 26.36 1.12 -47.20
N SER A 88 25.43 0.63 -48.05
CA SER A 88 24.04 0.40 -47.66
C SER A 88 23.95 -0.62 -46.54
N GLU A 89 24.61 -1.77 -46.66
CA GLU A 89 24.60 -2.83 -45.64
C GLU A 89 25.11 -2.33 -44.29
N ALA A 90 26.19 -1.55 -44.27
CA ALA A 90 26.74 -0.97 -43.05
C ALA A 90 25.79 0.05 -42.43
N LYS A 91 25.19 0.91 -43.26
CA LYS A 91 24.22 1.92 -42.81
C LYS A 91 22.95 1.28 -42.24
N ASP A 92 22.41 0.27 -42.92
CA ASP A 92 21.21 -0.45 -42.48
C ASP A 92 21.46 -1.18 -41.16
N SER A 93 22.62 -1.85 -41.05
CA SER A 93 23.01 -2.53 -39.81
C SER A 93 23.19 -1.55 -38.64
N GLN A 94 23.75 -0.37 -38.89
CA GLN A 94 23.88 0.70 -37.90
C GLN A 94 22.52 1.25 -37.44
N LEU A 95 21.59 1.47 -38.38
CA LEU A 95 20.24 1.95 -38.07
C LEU A 95 19.49 0.92 -37.21
N GLU A 96 19.54 -0.35 -37.58
CA GLU A 96 18.94 -1.45 -36.83
C GLU A 96 19.53 -1.56 -35.41
N LEU A 97 20.86 -1.39 -35.25
CA LEU A 97 21.50 -1.37 -33.93
C LEU A 97 20.96 -0.22 -33.06
N LYS A 98 20.87 1.00 -33.61
CA LYS A 98 20.35 2.17 -32.89
C LYS A 98 18.90 1.99 -32.45
N LEU A 99 18.07 1.37 -33.30
CA LEU A 99 16.68 1.08 -32.97
C LEU A 99 16.57 0.09 -31.81
N LEU A 100 17.36 -1.00 -31.85
CA LEU A 100 17.38 -1.99 -30.76
C LEU A 100 17.90 -1.39 -29.44
N GLN A 101 18.95 -0.56 -29.49
CA GLN A 101 19.47 0.13 -28.31
C GLN A 101 18.46 1.11 -27.71
N SER A 102 17.72 1.84 -28.56
CA SER A 102 16.63 2.72 -28.11
C SER A 102 15.53 1.93 -27.40
N LYS A 103 15.12 0.79 -27.98
CA LYS A 103 14.15 -0.12 -27.35
C LYS A 103 14.66 -0.65 -26.01
N GLU A 104 15.91 -1.09 -25.93
CA GLU A 104 16.52 -1.57 -24.69
C GLU A 104 16.48 -0.48 -23.61
N LEU A 105 16.86 0.75 -23.95
CA LEU A 105 16.83 1.88 -23.03
C LEU A 105 15.42 2.16 -22.51
N GLN A 106 14.41 2.16 -23.39
CA GLN A 106 13.01 2.34 -23.01
C GLN A 106 12.54 1.25 -22.03
N LEU A 107 12.88 -0.01 -22.29
CA LEU A 107 12.55 -1.13 -21.40
C LEU A 107 13.23 -0.99 -20.04
N ARG A 108 14.50 -0.57 -20.00
CA ARG A 108 15.22 -0.30 -18.73
C ARG A 108 14.58 0.81 -17.91
N VAL A 109 14.25 1.93 -18.54
CA VAL A 109 13.56 3.05 -17.87
C VAL A 109 12.22 2.58 -17.29
N ARG A 110 11.44 1.84 -18.06
CA ARG A 110 10.16 1.28 -17.61
C ARG A 110 10.34 0.32 -16.43
N ARG A 111 11.37 -0.52 -16.46
CA ARG A 111 11.68 -1.45 -15.36
C ARG A 111 11.99 -0.67 -14.08
N ASP A 112 12.87 0.33 -14.18
CA ASP A 112 13.29 1.14 -13.04
C ASP A 112 12.12 1.98 -12.47
N GLU A 113 11.16 2.37 -13.31
CA GLU A 113 9.89 2.97 -12.85
C GLU A 113 9.04 1.97 -12.06
N ILE A 114 8.84 0.76 -12.59
CA ILE A 114 8.03 -0.27 -11.92
C ILE A 114 8.66 -0.68 -10.58
N GLU A 115 9.98 -0.89 -10.54
CA GLU A 115 10.70 -1.24 -9.31
C GLU A 115 10.58 -0.16 -8.24
N ARG A 116 10.66 1.12 -8.62
CA ARG A 116 10.42 2.25 -7.70
C ARG A 116 8.97 2.26 -7.20
N SER A 117 8.01 2.03 -8.08
CA SER A 117 6.60 1.96 -7.71
C SER A 117 6.32 0.82 -6.75
N LEU A 118 6.86 -0.38 -7.00
CA LEU A 118 6.73 -1.54 -6.10
C LEU A 118 7.26 -1.23 -4.69
N LYS A 119 8.45 -0.64 -4.60
CA LYS A 119 9.03 -0.24 -3.30
C LYS A 119 8.15 0.76 -2.55
N ASN A 120 7.51 1.69 -3.25
CA ASN A 120 6.59 2.64 -2.64
C ASN A 120 5.32 1.95 -2.15
N LEU A 121 4.76 1.02 -2.94
CA LEU A 121 3.57 0.25 -2.57
C LEU A 121 3.83 -0.64 -1.35
N GLU A 122 4.98 -1.28 -1.24
CA GLU A 122 5.39 -2.03 -0.04
C GLU A 122 5.36 -1.14 1.22
N GLY A 123 5.83 0.11 1.09
CA GLY A 123 5.74 1.11 2.15
C GLY A 123 4.30 1.40 2.56
N THR A 124 3.42 1.60 1.58
CA THR A 124 1.98 1.84 1.80
C THR A 124 1.29 0.64 2.46
N VAL A 125 1.60 -0.58 2.02
CA VAL A 125 1.08 -1.83 2.62
C VAL A 125 1.43 -1.88 4.12
N LYS A 126 2.72 -1.68 4.45
CA LYS A 126 3.19 -1.70 5.83
C LYS A 126 2.56 -0.59 6.68
N GLN A 127 2.37 0.60 6.12
CA GLN A 127 1.68 1.69 6.79
C GLN A 127 0.22 1.32 7.09
N ALA A 128 -0.49 0.76 6.12
CA ALA A 128 -1.88 0.33 6.31
C ALA A 128 -2.00 -0.77 7.38
N GLU A 129 -1.11 -1.77 7.40
CA GLU A 129 -1.07 -2.82 8.43
C GLU A 129 -0.87 -2.24 9.83
N ASN A 130 0.08 -1.31 9.98
CA ASN A 130 0.33 -0.64 11.25
C ASN A 130 -0.89 0.16 11.72
N LEU A 131 -1.54 0.90 10.82
CA LEU A 131 -2.73 1.68 11.14
C LEU A 131 -3.91 0.78 11.55
N ILE A 132 -4.14 -0.33 10.85
CA ILE A 132 -5.17 -1.31 11.20
C ILE A 132 -4.93 -1.86 12.61
N SER A 133 -3.68 -2.16 12.96
CA SER A 133 -3.32 -2.63 14.30
C SER A 133 -3.59 -1.56 15.38
N GLN A 134 -3.15 -0.32 15.13
CA GLN A 134 -3.34 0.79 16.08
C GLN A 134 -4.82 1.11 16.29
N ILE A 135 -5.61 1.13 15.21
CA ILE A 135 -7.05 1.38 15.27
C ILE A 135 -7.77 0.24 15.99
N SER A 136 -7.37 -1.01 15.74
CA SER A 136 -7.97 -2.16 16.44
C SER A 136 -7.71 -2.10 17.95
N LEU A 137 -6.52 -1.67 18.36
CA LEU A 137 -6.22 -1.41 19.78
C LEU A 137 -7.06 -0.26 20.33
N ALA A 138 -7.18 0.85 19.60
CA ALA A 138 -8.01 1.99 20.03
C ALA A 138 -9.48 1.61 20.20
N ILE A 139 -10.04 0.82 19.28
CA ILE A 139 -11.40 0.27 19.39
C ILE A 139 -11.55 -0.58 20.66
N SER A 140 -10.59 -1.45 20.95
CA SER A 140 -10.60 -2.26 22.18
C SER A 140 -10.62 -1.38 23.43
N LEU A 141 -9.70 -0.41 23.52
CA LEU A 141 -9.59 0.49 24.66
C LEU A 141 -10.86 1.34 24.86
N LEU A 142 -11.48 1.80 23.77
CA LEU A 142 -12.75 2.51 23.82
C LEU A 142 -13.87 1.61 24.39
N ARG A 143 -13.98 0.37 23.91
CA ARG A 143 -14.97 -0.60 24.40
C ARG A 143 -14.73 -1.01 25.86
N ASP A 144 -13.49 -1.13 26.29
CA ASP A 144 -13.17 -1.45 27.68
C ASP A 144 -13.51 -0.26 28.60
N GLY A 145 -13.14 0.97 28.18
CA GLY A 145 -13.43 2.19 28.92
C GLY A 145 -14.92 2.45 29.13
N ILE A 146 -15.77 2.23 28.11
CA ILE A 146 -17.23 2.40 28.27
C ILE A 146 -17.82 1.35 29.22
N THR A 147 -17.29 0.12 29.21
CA THR A 147 -17.71 -0.95 30.09
C THR A 147 -17.38 -0.60 31.54
N GLU A 148 -16.17 -0.10 31.81
CA GLU A 148 -15.74 0.31 33.14
C GLU A 148 -16.57 1.49 33.69
N ILE A 149 -16.80 2.53 32.88
CA ILE A 149 -17.61 3.70 33.28
C ILE A 149 -19.05 3.26 33.58
N SER A 150 -19.61 2.35 32.78
CA SER A 150 -20.97 1.84 32.99
C SER A 150 -21.11 1.04 34.29
N GLN A 151 -20.10 0.24 34.64
CA GLN A 151 -20.06 -0.49 35.90
C GLN A 151 -19.97 0.46 37.10
N ARG A 152 -19.04 1.42 37.08
CA ARG A 152 -18.87 2.42 38.14
C ARG A 152 -20.15 3.24 38.36
N TYR A 153 -20.81 3.67 37.29
CA TYR A 153 -22.07 4.39 37.37
C TYR A 153 -23.19 3.54 37.99
N SER A 154 -23.29 2.26 37.62
CA SER A 154 -24.28 1.34 38.21
C SER A 154 -24.07 1.16 39.71
N ASP A 155 -22.81 1.03 40.15
CA ASP A 155 -22.48 0.88 41.57
C ASP A 155 -22.79 2.14 42.38
N ASP A 156 -22.52 3.32 41.83
CA ASP A 156 -22.87 4.58 42.49
C ASP A 156 -24.40 4.78 42.57
N GLN A 157 -25.16 4.38 41.54
CA GLN A 157 -26.62 4.38 41.62
C GLN A 157 -27.15 3.43 42.71
N LYS A 158 -26.57 2.23 42.84
CA LYS A 158 -26.95 1.27 43.90
C LYS A 158 -26.67 1.84 45.28
N LYS A 159 -25.52 2.50 45.48
CA LYS A 159 -25.17 3.16 46.75
C LYS A 159 -26.16 4.28 47.09
N GLU A 160 -26.53 5.10 46.12
CA GLU A 160 -27.50 6.19 46.34
C GLU A 160 -28.88 5.65 46.76
N ILE A 161 -29.35 4.59 46.11
CA ILE A 161 -30.60 3.91 46.48
C ILE A 161 -30.50 3.33 47.89
N ALA A 162 -29.40 2.66 48.23
CA ALA A 162 -29.19 2.11 49.57
C ALA A 162 -29.21 3.20 50.65
N LEU A 163 -28.58 4.35 50.41
CA LEU A 163 -28.61 5.52 51.29
C LEU A 163 -30.03 6.07 51.49
N ARG A 164 -30.86 6.11 50.43
CA ARG A 164 -32.27 6.53 50.54
C ARG A 164 -33.10 5.55 51.36
N ILE A 165 -32.91 4.24 51.16
CA ILE A 165 -33.58 3.20 51.94
C ILE A 165 -33.19 3.30 53.43
N MET A 166 -31.90 3.46 53.72
CA MET A 166 -31.42 3.65 55.11
C MET A 166 -32.03 4.89 55.76
N LYS A 167 -32.09 6.02 55.05
CA LYS A 167 -32.73 7.24 55.54
C LYS A 167 -34.21 7.03 55.84
N ALA A 168 -34.95 6.42 54.91
CA ALA A 168 -36.37 6.12 55.10
C ALA A 168 -36.61 5.17 56.30
N GLN A 169 -35.73 4.17 56.48
CA GLN A 169 -35.83 3.22 57.57
C GLN A 169 -35.49 3.85 58.94
N GLU A 170 -34.56 4.80 58.98
CA GLU A 170 -34.23 5.57 60.18
C GLU A 170 -35.38 6.54 60.56
N GLU A 171 -36.01 7.18 59.57
CA GLU A 171 -37.21 8.00 59.79
C GLU A 171 -38.37 7.17 60.35
N GLU A 172 -38.59 5.97 59.81
CA GLU A 172 -39.60 5.04 60.29
C GLU A 172 -39.31 4.58 61.72
N ARG A 173 -38.06 4.24 62.05
CA ARG A 173 -37.66 3.93 63.44
C ARG A 173 -37.95 5.08 64.39
N ARG A 174 -37.67 6.32 63.98
CA ARG A 174 -37.96 7.53 64.78
C ARG A 174 -39.45 7.82 64.90
N ARG A 175 -40.28 7.42 63.94
CA ARG A 175 -41.74 7.51 64.05
C ARG A 175 -42.27 6.49 65.05
N VAL A 176 -41.89 5.22 64.87
CA VAL A 176 -42.29 4.13 65.79
C VAL A 176 -41.81 4.42 67.21
N ALA A 177 -40.59 4.90 67.40
CA ALA A 177 -40.09 5.28 68.73
C ALA A 177 -40.91 6.41 69.36
N ARG A 178 -41.42 7.37 68.56
CA ARG A 178 -42.33 8.42 69.06
C ARG A 178 -43.71 7.86 69.40
N GLU A 179 -44.28 7.00 68.56
CA GLU A 179 -45.57 6.34 68.81
C GLU A 179 -45.54 5.38 70.01
N VAL A 180 -44.39 4.75 70.27
CA VAL A 180 -44.19 3.87 71.45
C VAL A 180 -43.89 4.68 72.72
N HIS A 181 -43.26 5.85 72.60
CA HIS A 181 -42.97 6.73 73.74
C HIS A 181 -44.20 7.55 74.16
N ASP A 182 -45.01 8.03 73.20
CA ASP A 182 -46.28 8.73 73.44
C ASP A 182 -47.43 7.70 73.57
N GLY A 183 -47.25 6.72 74.48
CA GLY A 183 -48.26 5.71 74.78
C GLY A 183 -49.62 6.31 75.16
N PRO A 184 -50.72 5.53 75.08
CA PRO A 184 -52.09 6.02 75.26
C PRO A 184 -52.35 6.74 76.59
#